data_AF-A0A7I9W259-F1
#
_entry.id   AF-A0A7I9W259-F1
#
_cell.length_a   1.000
_cell.length_b   1.000
_cell.length_c   1.000
_cell.angle_alpha   90.00
_cell.angle_beta   90.00
_cell.angle_gamma   90.00
#
_symmetry.space_group_name_H-M   'P 1'
#
loop_
_entity.id
_entity.type
_entity.pdbx_description
1 polymer ?
#
loop_
_entity_poly.entity_id
_entity_poly.type
_entity_poly.pdbx_seq_one_letter_code
_entity_poly.pdbx_strand_id
1 'polypeptide(L)'
;MAFKVRFSGQGQFQDYGDDDGFEFLDGGVLAIHFGDEEKWSEYHPPAMWEQVTADPEHLPGLNSPYVDEDDEEDDEDEDYDDEYEDDVYEADYEDEDDDED
;
A
#
# COMPACT_ATOMS: atom_id res chain seq x y z
N MET A 1 24.89 -4.94 11.20
CA MET A 1 23.65 -4.88 11.99
C MET A 1 22.91 -3.74 11.37
N ALA A 2 21.69 -3.98 10.87
CA ALA A 2 20.99 -2.97 10.10
C ALA A 2 19.66 -2.55 10.70
N PHE A 3 19.01 -3.42 11.49
CA PHE A 3 17.91 -3.02 12.34
C PHE A 3 17.75 -3.93 13.55
N LYS A 4 16.91 -3.50 14.48
CA LYS A 4 16.53 -4.24 15.66
C LYS A 4 15.07 -4.00 16.02
N VAL A 5 14.42 -5.04 16.53
CA VAL A 5 13.01 -5.03 16.89
C VAL A 5 12.86 -5.34 18.38
N ARG A 6 12.04 -4.56 19.08
CA ARG A 6 11.61 -4.86 20.43
C ARG A 6 10.24 -5.49 20.38
N PHE A 7 10.14 -6.75 20.78
CA PHE A 7 8.86 -7.46 20.86
C PHE A 7 8.19 -7.28 22.23
N SER A 8 6.86 -7.26 22.22
CA SER A 8 6.04 -7.16 23.42
C SER A 8 6.35 -8.29 24.40
N GLY A 9 6.63 -7.93 25.65
CA GLY A 9 6.99 -8.91 26.68
C GLY A 9 8.44 -9.40 26.62
N GLN A 10 9.21 -8.98 25.62
CA GLN A 10 10.66 -9.16 25.59
C GLN A 10 11.34 -7.89 26.14
N GLY A 11 12.21 -8.06 27.14
CA GLY A 11 12.95 -6.94 27.75
C GLY A 11 14.16 -6.46 26.94
N GLN A 12 14.44 -7.11 25.81
CA GLN A 12 15.62 -6.86 24.98
C GLN A 12 15.20 -6.73 23.52
N PHE A 13 16.05 -6.05 22.74
CA PHE A 13 15.91 -6.00 21.30
C PHE A 13 16.41 -7.30 20.68
N GLN A 14 15.77 -7.71 19.60
CA GLN A 14 16.26 -8.72 18.69
C GLN A 14 16.91 -8.04 17.50
N ASP A 15 18.14 -8.45 17.19
CA ASP A 15 18.98 -7.84 16.18
C ASP A 15 18.89 -8.59 14.85
N TYR A 16 18.84 -7.85 13.75
CA TYR A 16 18.77 -8.37 12.39
C TYR A 16 19.94 -7.85 11.55
N GLY A 17 20.36 -8.68 10.59
CA GLY A 17 21.53 -8.47 9.75
C GLY A 17 21.29 -7.44 8.64
N ASP A 18 22.36 -7.10 7.93
CA ASP A 18 22.35 -6.13 6.83
C ASP A 18 21.65 -6.65 5.56
N ASP A 19 21.56 -7.97 5.41
CA ASP A 19 20.83 -8.62 4.32
C ASP A 19 19.35 -8.86 4.67
N ASP A 20 18.94 -8.68 5.92
CA ASP A 20 17.54 -8.84 6.36
C ASP A 20 16.75 -7.56 6.05
N GLY A 21 15.48 -7.66 5.67
CA GLY A 21 14.56 -6.54 5.43
C GLY A 21 13.41 -6.50 6.44
N PHE A 22 12.75 -5.35 6.55
CA PHE A 22 11.49 -5.24 7.29
C PHE A 22 10.50 -4.33 6.58
N GLU A 23 9.21 -4.57 6.79
CA GLU A 23 8.14 -3.78 6.18
C GLU A 23 6.96 -3.61 7.15
N PHE A 24 6.23 -2.50 7.03
CA PHE A 24 4.97 -2.29 7.73
C PHE A 24 3.82 -2.46 6.73
N LEU A 25 3.11 -3.57 6.85
CA LEU A 25 1.92 -3.85 6.05
C LEU A 25 0.69 -3.11 6.60
N ASP A 26 -0.37 -3.08 5.78
CA ASP A 26 -1.68 -2.60 6.22
C ASP A 26 -2.14 -3.32 7.52
N GLY A 27 -2.79 -2.56 8.40
CA GLY A 27 -3.17 -3.05 9.73
C GLY A 27 -2.02 -3.11 10.75
N GLY A 28 -0.84 -2.58 10.42
CA GLY A 28 0.28 -2.44 11.36
C GLY A 28 1.04 -3.74 11.63
N VAL A 29 0.98 -4.69 10.69
CA VAL A 29 1.77 -5.92 10.75
C VAL A 29 3.20 -5.61 10.38
N LEU A 30 4.14 -6.01 11.23
CA LEU A 30 5.57 -5.98 10.94
C LEU A 30 5.95 -7.26 10.22
N ALA A 31 6.34 -7.15 8.95
CA ALA A 31 6.95 -8.23 8.20
C ALA A 31 8.48 -8.13 8.34
N ILE A 32 9.13 -9.27 8.47
CA ILE A 32 10.58 -9.41 8.51
C ILE A 32 10.98 -10.40 7.43
N HIS A 33 11.82 -9.96 6.50
CA HIS A 33 12.35 -10.77 5.42
C HIS A 33 13.80 -11.12 5.73
N PHE A 34 14.16 -12.39 5.69
CA PHE A 34 15.53 -12.80 5.93
C PHE A 34 16.30 -12.83 4.61
N GLY A 35 17.54 -12.35 4.63
CA GLY A 35 18.43 -12.49 3.46
C GLY A 35 18.86 -13.94 3.20
N ASP A 36 18.61 -14.83 4.16
CA ASP A 36 18.83 -16.27 4.07
C ASP A 36 17.67 -16.94 3.30
N GLU A 37 17.95 -17.43 2.09
CA GLU A 37 16.98 -18.08 1.20
C GLU A 37 16.31 -19.33 1.81
N GLU A 38 16.91 -19.94 2.84
CA GLU A 38 16.33 -21.09 3.54
C GLU A 38 15.29 -20.68 4.60
N LYS A 39 15.24 -19.39 4.96
CA LYS A 39 14.32 -18.85 5.97
C LYS A 39 13.13 -18.15 5.33
N TRP A 40 11.97 -18.43 5.89
CA TRP A 40 10.74 -17.76 5.48
C TRP A 40 10.58 -16.45 6.21
N SER A 41 9.91 -15.50 5.54
CA SER A 41 9.54 -14.24 6.17
C SER A 41 8.62 -14.45 7.37
N GLU A 42 8.84 -13.67 8.41
CA GLU A 42 8.05 -13.68 9.64
C GLU A 42 7.09 -12.49 9.68
N TYR A 43 5.88 -12.71 10.21
CA TYR A 43 4.83 -11.69 10.26
C TYR A 43 4.32 -11.54 11.69
N HIS A 44 4.41 -10.32 12.20
CA HIS A 44 4.05 -9.98 13.58
C HIS A 44 2.93 -8.95 13.60
N PRO A 45 1.76 -9.25 14.19
CA PRO A 45 0.68 -8.29 14.33
C PRO A 45 1.10 -7.14 15.25
N PRO A 46 0.42 -5.98 15.18
CA PRO A 46 0.80 -4.76 15.89
C PRO A 46 0.90 -4.94 17.42
N ALA A 47 0.22 -5.92 18.00
CA ALA A 47 0.31 -6.20 19.44
C ALA A 47 1.58 -6.95 19.85
N MET A 48 2.29 -7.59 18.92
CA MET A 48 3.48 -8.40 19.22
C MET A 48 4.78 -7.60 19.21
N TRP A 49 4.82 -6.41 18.63
CA TRP A 49 6.01 -5.58 18.56
C TRP A 49 5.77 -4.18 19.13
N GLU A 50 6.80 -3.56 19.68
CA GLU A 50 6.73 -2.25 20.33
C GLU A 50 7.52 -1.18 19.57
N GLN A 51 8.69 -1.55 19.03
CA GLN A 51 9.60 -0.61 18.39
C GLN A 51 10.51 -1.28 17.37
N VAL A 52 10.72 -0.63 16.22
CA VAL A 52 11.80 -0.93 15.28
C VAL A 52 12.81 0.22 15.33
N THR A 53 14.10 -0.10 15.34
CA THR A 53 15.19 0.88 15.20
C THR A 53 16.12 0.37 14.11
N ALA A 54 16.33 1.16 13.07
CA ALA A 54 17.15 0.81 11.93
C ALA A 54 18.26 1.83 11.70
N ASP A 55 19.32 1.40 11.03
CA ASP A 55 20.32 2.30 10.48
C ASP A 55 19.70 3.20 9.40
N PRO A 56 20.21 4.43 9.19
CA PRO A 56 19.59 5.39 8.28
C PRO A 56 19.51 4.91 6.82
N GLU A 57 20.40 4.00 6.43
CA GLU A 57 20.48 3.43 5.09
C GLU A 57 19.57 2.19 4.94
N HIS A 58 18.95 1.73 6.03
CA HIS A 58 18.15 0.51 6.08
C HIS A 58 16.68 0.82 6.31
N LEU A 59 16.03 1.31 5.25
CA LEU A 59 14.64 1.78 5.28
C LEU A 59 13.63 0.61 5.18
N PRO A 60 12.39 0.80 5.66
CA PRO A 60 11.34 -0.19 5.46
C PRO A 60 11.13 -0.49 3.96
N GLY A 61 10.92 -1.75 3.62
CA GLY A 61 10.75 -2.22 2.25
C GLY A 61 12.06 -2.55 1.52
N LEU A 62 13.22 -2.13 2.02
CA LEU A 62 14.50 -2.63 1.48
C LEU A 62 14.65 -4.12 1.78
N ASN A 63 15.11 -4.87 0.77
CA ASN A 63 15.30 -6.32 0.79
C ASN A 63 14.02 -7.15 0.99
N SER A 64 12.83 -6.57 0.74
CA SER A 64 11.61 -7.39 0.63
C SER A 64 11.59 -8.09 -0.74
N PRO A 65 11.37 -9.42 -0.79
CA PRO A 65 11.25 -10.16 -2.05
C PRO A 65 9.96 -9.84 -2.81
N TYR A 66 9.06 -9.03 -2.24
CA TYR A 66 7.75 -8.68 -2.81
C TYR A 66 7.62 -7.21 -3.22
N VAL A 67 8.74 -6.47 -3.34
CA VAL A 67 8.68 -5.22 -4.11
C VAL A 67 8.61 -5.63 -5.57
N ASP A 68 7.40 -5.92 -6.05
CA ASP A 68 7.10 -5.90 -7.47
C ASP A 68 7.42 -4.47 -7.94
N GLU A 69 8.54 -4.29 -8.64
CA GLU A 69 8.94 -3.03 -9.30
C GLU A 69 8.04 -2.70 -10.52
N ASP A 70 6.78 -3.13 -10.50
CA ASP A 70 5.79 -3.05 -11.59
C ASP A 70 4.50 -2.33 -11.13
N ASP A 71 4.62 -1.30 -10.29
CA ASP A 71 3.62 -0.21 -10.22
C ASP A 71 4.19 0.96 -11.05
N GLU A 72 4.44 0.71 -12.33
CA GLU A 72 4.47 1.80 -13.30
C GLU A 72 3.05 2.33 -13.38
N GLU A 73 2.78 3.39 -12.60
CA GLU A 73 1.53 4.14 -12.64
C GLU A 73 1.15 4.42 -14.11
N ASP A 74 0.02 3.82 -14.49
CA ASP A 74 -0.74 4.02 -15.73
C ASP A 74 -1.26 5.47 -15.79
N ASP A 75 -0.35 6.41 -16.04
CA ASP A 75 -0.65 7.83 -16.25
C ASP A 75 -0.29 8.23 -17.68
N GLU A 76 -1.04 7.71 -18.67
CA GLU A 76 -1.07 8.30 -20.01
C GLU A 76 -2.52 8.58 -20.44
N ASP A 77 -2.99 9.75 -19.95
CA ASP A 77 -3.86 10.72 -20.63
C ASP A 77 -5.26 10.25 -21.09
N GLU A 78 -6.26 10.56 -20.26
CA GLU A 78 -7.65 10.74 -20.67
C GLU A 78 -7.78 11.89 -21.69
N ASP A 79 -7.60 11.60 -22.99
CA ASP A 79 -7.99 12.52 -24.07
C ASP A 79 -9.52 12.40 -24.31
N TYR A 80 -10.30 12.96 -23.37
CA TYR A 80 -11.73 13.20 -23.55
C TYR A 80 -11.91 14.45 -24.43
N ASP A 81 -11.86 14.25 -25.75
CA ASP A 81 -12.21 15.25 -26.75
C ASP A 81 -13.73 15.50 -26.70
N ASP A 82 -14.14 16.44 -25.85
CA ASP A 82 -15.52 16.92 -25.73
C ASP A 82 -15.82 17.87 -26.89
N GLU A 83 -16.02 17.31 -28.09
CA GLU A 83 -16.50 18.06 -29.25
C GLU A 83 -18.00 18.36 -29.05
N TYR A 84 -18.28 19.55 -28.49
CA TYR A 84 -19.60 20.16 -28.45
C TYR A 84 -20.17 20.31 -29.87
N GLU A 85 -20.93 19.32 -30.34
CA GLU A 85 -21.86 19.50 -31.45
C GLU A 85 -23.23 19.96 -30.91
N ASP A 86 -23.40 21.27 -31.02
CA ASP A 86 -24.64 22.03 -31.02
C ASP A 86 -25.70 21.38 -31.94
N ASP A 87 -26.76 20.81 -31.36
CA ASP A 87 -28.02 20.64 -32.08
C ASP A 87 -29.18 20.94 -31.14
N VAL A 88 -29.49 22.24 -31.08
CA VAL A 88 -30.75 22.78 -30.57
C VAL A 88 -31.90 22.22 -31.41
N TYR A 89 -32.57 21.20 -30.90
CA TYR A 89 -33.94 20.91 -31.31
C TYR A 89 -34.90 21.37 -30.23
N GLU A 90 -35.40 22.60 -30.40
CA GLU A 90 -36.70 22.96 -29.86
C GLU A 90 -37.76 22.05 -30.50
N ALA A 91 -38.40 21.23 -29.68
CA ALA A 91 -39.71 20.68 -29.98
C ALA A 91 -40.60 20.91 -28.76
N ASP A 92 -41.28 22.05 -28.83
CA ASP A 92 -42.52 22.37 -28.15
C ASP A 92 -43.52 21.19 -28.23
N TYR A 93 -44.33 21.03 -27.18
CA TYR A 93 -45.78 20.74 -27.19
C TYR A 93 -46.23 19.81 -26.03
N GLU A 94 -46.97 20.45 -25.12
CA GLU A 94 -48.26 20.02 -24.53
C GLU A 94 -48.19 18.86 -23.52
N ASP A 95 -48.22 19.13 -22.21
CA ASP A 95 -49.46 19.26 -21.38
C ASP A 95 -50.33 18.01 -21.48
N GLU A 96 -50.33 17.19 -20.42
CA GLU A 96 -51.54 16.55 -19.91
C GLU A 96 -51.23 15.99 -18.50
N ASP A 97 -51.89 16.61 -17.51
CA ASP A 97 -52.20 16.05 -16.20
C ASP A 97 -52.57 14.56 -16.27
N ASP A 98 -52.12 13.74 -15.31
CA ASP A 98 -53.00 12.81 -14.59
C ASP A 98 -52.31 12.28 -13.32
N ASP A 99 -52.76 12.81 -12.18
CA ASP A 99 -52.76 12.08 -10.91
C ASP A 99 -53.46 10.72 -11.10
N GLU A 100 -52.94 9.62 -10.54
CA GLU A 100 -53.80 8.68 -9.79
C GLU A 100 -53.02 7.64 -8.95
N ASP A 101 -53.31 7.72 -7.64
CA ASP A 101 -53.40 6.73 -6.54
C ASP A 101 -52.30 5.66 -6.28
#